data_AF-A0A7W0QC78-F1
#
_entry.id   AF-A0A7W0QC78-F1
#
_cell.length_a   1.000
_cell.length_b   1.000
_cell.length_c   1.000
_cell.angle_alpha   90.00
_cell.angle_beta   90.00
_cell.angle_gamma   90.00
#
_symmetry.space_group_name_H-M   'P 1'
#
loop_
_entity.id
_entity.type
_entity.pdbx_description
1 polymer ?
#
loop_
_entity_poly.entity_id
_entity_poly.type
_entity_poly.pdbx_seq_one_letter_code
_entity_poly.pdbx_strand_id
1 'polypeptide(L)'
;MSFLALMAIAIAVAWWWISRVRVSPAPIAMMPTRIAFPGGLRLGDPVKALALLEKPDEIVIPFQHAVLVIDYPLTNPAQVAITAPLSQGFTRRELVTAICEEYENVYEAEEGTAHTKTVPPDERGELPARNRTDGVYGIWGHDLGDLVLSSLRWTRRADGVVEIELHVQR
;
A
#
# COMPACT_ATOMS: atom_id res chain seq x y z
N MET A 1 35.38 -44.04 32.37
CA MET A 1 34.37 -43.59 31.38
C MET A 1 35.01 -43.65 30.00
N SER A 2 34.41 -44.37 29.06
CA SER A 2 35.01 -44.61 27.73
C SER A 2 34.95 -43.37 26.85
N PHE A 3 35.98 -43.17 26.04
CA PHE A 3 36.12 -42.04 25.10
C PHE A 3 34.90 -41.87 24.17
N LEU A 4 34.26 -42.99 23.81
CA LEU A 4 33.05 -43.04 22.99
C LEU A 4 31.83 -42.34 23.64
N ALA A 5 31.68 -42.44 24.97
CA ALA A 5 30.55 -41.82 25.67
C ALA A 5 30.69 -40.29 25.71
N LEU A 6 31.92 -39.78 25.90
CA LEU A 6 32.21 -38.34 25.85
C LEU A 6 31.98 -37.76 24.45
N MET A 7 32.34 -38.51 23.41
CA MET A 7 32.13 -38.08 22.02
C MET A 7 30.64 -38.02 21.66
N ALA A 8 29.84 -39.00 22.09
CA ALA A 8 28.40 -39.00 21.86
C ALA A 8 27.70 -37.80 22.55
N ILE A 9 28.11 -37.46 23.77
CA ILE A 9 27.57 -36.29 24.50
C ILE A 9 27.95 -34.99 23.78
N ALA A 10 29.21 -34.85 23.34
CA ALA A 10 29.66 -33.66 22.62
C ALA A 10 28.88 -33.44 21.31
N ILE A 11 28.61 -34.52 20.57
CA ILE A 11 27.80 -34.46 19.34
C ILE A 11 26.36 -34.07 19.67
N ALA A 12 25.74 -34.65 20.69
CA ALA A 12 24.36 -34.32 21.10
C ALA A 12 24.21 -32.85 21.52
N VAL A 13 25.18 -32.32 22.27
CA VAL A 13 25.20 -30.91 22.69
C VAL A 13 25.39 -29.99 21.49
N ALA A 14 26.29 -30.33 20.56
CA ALA A 14 26.49 -29.56 19.33
C ALA A 14 25.22 -29.55 18.46
N TRP A 15 24.55 -30.70 18.31
CA TRP A 15 23.28 -30.80 17.58
C TRP A 15 22.16 -30.00 18.22
N TRP A 16 22.03 -30.09 19.55
CA TRP A 16 21.06 -29.31 20.31
C TRP A 16 21.31 -27.80 20.18
N TRP A 17 22.57 -27.37 20.17
CA TRP A 17 22.93 -25.97 19.95
C TRP A 17 22.59 -25.50 18.53
N ILE A 18 22.98 -26.26 17.51
CA ILE A 18 22.75 -25.92 16.09
C ILE A 18 21.25 -25.85 15.78
N SER A 19 20.45 -26.78 16.31
CA SER A 19 18.99 -26.76 16.13
C SER A 19 18.28 -25.55 16.74
N ARG A 20 18.95 -24.83 17.65
CA ARG A 20 18.43 -23.60 18.28
C ARG A 20 18.93 -22.32 17.62
N VAL A 21 19.92 -22.41 16.72
CA VAL A 21 20.33 -21.25 15.92
C VAL A 21 19.19 -20.95 14.95
N ARG A 22 18.43 -19.88 15.20
CA ARG A 22 17.44 -19.39 14.25
C ARG A 22 18.17 -18.96 12.99
N VAL A 23 18.06 -19.74 11.93
CA VAL A 23 18.44 -19.31 10.59
C VAL A 23 17.37 -18.33 10.15
N SER A 24 17.58 -17.03 10.41
CA SER A 24 16.77 -16.00 9.76
C SER A 24 17.16 -16.01 8.28
N PRO A 25 16.22 -16.25 7.35
CA PRO A 25 16.53 -16.04 5.94
C PRO A 25 17.00 -14.59 5.77
N ALA A 26 18.07 -14.38 5.00
CA ALA A 26 18.50 -13.04 4.65
C ALA A 26 17.29 -12.28 4.09
N PRO A 27 17.08 -11.00 4.45
CA PRO A 27 15.99 -10.23 3.89
C PRO A 27 16.26 -10.01 2.41
N ILE A 28 15.67 -10.87 1.57
CA ILE A 28 15.72 -10.71 0.13
C ILE A 28 14.69 -9.64 -0.20
N ALA A 29 15.17 -8.48 -0.64
CA ALA A 29 14.31 -7.52 -1.30
C ALA A 29 13.64 -8.24 -2.48
N MET A 30 12.32 -8.39 -2.42
CA MET A 30 11.62 -9.14 -3.46
C MET A 30 11.50 -8.27 -4.71
N MET A 31 11.51 -8.91 -5.87
CA MET A 31 11.22 -8.20 -7.12
C MET A 31 9.87 -7.48 -7.00
N PRO A 32 9.78 -6.21 -7.41
CA PRO A 32 8.52 -5.48 -7.36
C PRO A 32 7.45 -6.23 -8.14
N THR A 33 6.28 -6.39 -7.53
CA THR A 33 5.13 -7.06 -8.13
C THR A 33 4.11 -6.02 -8.55
N ARG A 34 3.74 -6.03 -9.83
CA ARG A 34 2.74 -5.11 -10.40
C ARG A 34 1.36 -5.76 -10.39
N ILE A 35 0.36 -5.03 -9.92
CA ILE A 35 -1.05 -5.38 -10.01
C ILE A 35 -1.71 -4.39 -10.96
N ALA A 36 -2.24 -4.88 -12.07
CA ALA A 36 -2.91 -4.06 -13.08
C ALA A 36 -4.42 -4.01 -12.86
N PHE A 37 -5.02 -2.89 -13.25
CA PHE A 37 -6.46 -2.70 -13.31
C PHE A 37 -6.85 -2.29 -14.73
N PRO A 38 -7.08 -3.25 -15.63
CA PRO A 38 -7.49 -2.96 -17.01
C PRO A 38 -8.74 -2.07 -17.04
N GLY A 39 -8.70 -0.98 -17.80
CA GLY A 39 -9.79 0.01 -17.85
C GLY A 39 -9.77 1.06 -16.73
N GLY A 40 -8.95 0.86 -15.70
CA GLY A 40 -8.76 1.79 -14.59
C GLY A 40 -9.91 1.78 -13.58
N LEU A 41 -9.59 2.12 -12.34
CA LEU A 41 -10.55 2.23 -11.23
C LEU A 41 -10.71 3.68 -10.82
N ARG A 42 -11.94 4.20 -10.81
CA ARG A 42 -12.24 5.55 -10.34
C ARG A 42 -12.19 5.59 -8.82
N LEU A 43 -11.27 6.37 -8.27
CA LEU A 43 -11.03 6.41 -6.82
C LEU A 43 -12.18 7.09 -6.06
N GLY A 44 -12.80 8.11 -6.67
CA GLY A 44 -14.01 8.76 -6.12
C GLY A 44 -15.32 8.00 -6.32
N ASP A 45 -15.30 6.77 -6.84
CA ASP A 45 -16.50 5.90 -6.93
C ASP A 45 -16.14 4.46 -6.51
N PRO A 46 -15.99 4.20 -5.19
CA PRO A 46 -15.55 2.91 -4.69
C PRO A 46 -16.49 1.76 -5.07
N VAL A 47 -17.80 2.02 -5.10
CA VAL A 47 -18.82 1.01 -5.45
C VAL A 47 -18.61 0.52 -6.88
N LYS A 48 -18.44 1.44 -7.83
CA LYS A 48 -18.20 1.09 -9.22
C LYS A 48 -16.81 0.50 -9.43
N ALA A 49 -15.80 1.01 -8.74
CA ALA A 49 -14.44 0.45 -8.78
C ALA A 49 -14.44 -1.04 -8.36
N LEU A 50 -15.09 -1.36 -7.24
CA LEU A 50 -15.18 -2.73 -6.73
C LEU A 50 -15.97 -3.66 -7.68
N ALA A 51 -17.01 -3.13 -8.34
CA ALA A 51 -17.81 -3.89 -9.30
C ALA A 51 -17.03 -4.31 -10.56
N LEU A 52 -15.95 -3.60 -10.90
CA LEU A 52 -15.10 -3.87 -12.07
C LEU A 52 -13.92 -4.80 -11.79
N LEU A 53 -13.75 -5.26 -10.53
CA LEU A 53 -12.61 -6.09 -10.17
C LEU A 53 -12.74 -7.51 -10.72
N GLU A 54 -11.71 -7.93 -11.45
CA GLU A 54 -11.51 -9.34 -11.76
C GLU A 54 -10.95 -10.08 -10.54
N LYS A 55 -11.53 -11.23 -10.20
CA LYS A 55 -11.10 -12.08 -9.06
C LYS A 55 -10.93 -11.27 -7.75
N PRO A 56 -12.01 -10.65 -7.24
CA PRO A 56 -11.93 -9.75 -6.09
C PRO A 56 -11.35 -10.42 -4.83
N ASP A 57 -11.53 -11.72 -4.67
CA ASP A 57 -11.15 -12.46 -3.46
C ASP A 57 -9.77 -13.14 -3.58
N GLU A 58 -9.04 -12.88 -4.66
CA GLU A 58 -7.65 -13.33 -4.85
C GLU A 58 -6.70 -12.56 -3.92
N ILE A 59 -5.83 -13.26 -3.19
CA ILE A 59 -4.75 -12.64 -2.42
C ILE A 59 -3.70 -12.11 -3.39
N VAL A 60 -3.50 -10.79 -3.38
CA VAL A 60 -2.58 -10.10 -4.30
C VAL A 60 -1.33 -9.55 -3.61
N ILE A 61 -1.39 -9.38 -2.28
CA ILE A 61 -0.25 -9.03 -1.43
C ILE A 61 -0.24 -10.01 -0.24
N PRO A 62 0.68 -10.99 -0.20
CA PRO A 62 0.69 -12.04 0.83
C PRO A 62 1.36 -11.58 2.14
N PHE A 63 1.04 -10.37 2.59
CA PHE A 63 1.55 -9.78 3.83
C PHE A 63 0.44 -9.02 4.53
N GLN A 64 0.37 -9.16 5.85
CA GLN A 64 -0.68 -8.54 6.65
C GLN A 64 -0.52 -7.02 6.80
N HIS A 65 0.71 -6.50 6.75
CA HIS A 65 0.98 -5.08 6.97
C HIS A 65 1.74 -4.50 5.79
N ALA A 66 1.35 -3.29 5.37
CA ALA A 66 2.00 -2.55 4.30
C ALA A 66 1.93 -1.04 4.55
N VAL A 67 2.78 -0.30 3.86
CA VAL A 67 2.74 1.17 3.77
C VAL A 67 2.25 1.53 2.38
N LEU A 68 1.10 2.18 2.32
CA LEU A 68 0.53 2.77 1.11
C LEU A 68 1.13 4.14 0.88
N VAL A 69 1.68 4.37 -0.32
CA VAL A 69 2.24 5.65 -0.74
C VAL A 69 1.29 6.30 -1.74
N ILE A 70 0.70 7.42 -1.33
CA ILE A 70 -0.14 8.28 -2.16
C ILE A 70 0.66 9.54 -2.48
N ASP A 71 1.12 9.68 -3.71
CA ASP A 71 1.95 10.81 -4.14
C ASP A 71 1.23 11.74 -5.12
N TYR A 72 0.23 11.24 -5.85
CA TYR A 72 -0.54 12.01 -6.82
C TYR A 72 -2.00 12.19 -6.38
N PRO A 73 -2.58 13.40 -6.50
CA PRO A 73 -1.98 14.67 -6.96
C PRO A 73 -1.51 15.54 -5.78
N LEU A 74 -0.62 15.00 -4.95
CA LEU A 74 -0.17 15.67 -3.73
C LEU A 74 1.12 16.45 -3.99
N THR A 75 1.34 17.51 -3.22
CA THR A 75 2.68 18.12 -3.12
C THR A 75 3.53 17.38 -2.11
N ASN A 76 2.91 17.04 -0.98
CA ASN A 76 3.53 16.29 0.11
C ASN A 76 2.92 14.88 0.10
N PRO A 77 3.66 13.85 -0.37
CA PRO A 77 3.12 12.50 -0.42
C PRO A 77 2.68 11.98 0.95
N ALA A 78 1.55 11.28 0.99
CA ALA A 78 1.08 10.58 2.17
C ALA A 78 1.67 9.17 2.22
N GLN A 79 2.11 8.76 3.41
CA GLN A 79 2.52 7.39 3.70
C GLN A 79 1.62 6.85 4.80
N VAL A 80 0.78 5.88 4.46
CA VAL A 80 -0.28 5.37 5.35
C VAL A 80 -0.03 3.90 5.66
N ALA A 81 0.04 3.54 6.93
CA ALA A 81 0.13 2.15 7.33
C ALA A 81 -1.25 1.48 7.20
N ILE A 82 -1.35 0.46 6.36
CA ILE A 82 -2.57 -0.32 6.16
C ILE A 82 -2.38 -1.75 6.65
N THR A 83 -3.46 -2.35 7.14
CA THR A 83 -3.48 -3.72 7.66
C THR A 83 -4.55 -4.54 6.98
N ALA A 84 -4.18 -5.71 6.49
CA ALA A 84 -5.10 -6.65 5.86
C ALA A 84 -6.07 -7.21 6.91
N PRO A 85 -7.37 -7.36 6.58
CA PRO A 85 -8.32 -8.04 7.45
C PRO A 85 -7.98 -9.51 7.69
N LEU A 86 -7.36 -10.15 6.70
CA LEU A 86 -6.92 -11.54 6.77
C LEU A 86 -5.44 -11.64 7.13
N SER A 87 -5.09 -12.60 7.98
CA SER A 87 -3.68 -12.89 8.32
C SER A 87 -2.86 -13.38 7.12
N GLN A 88 -3.52 -13.86 6.07
CA GLN A 88 -2.91 -14.36 4.85
C GLN A 88 -2.47 -13.22 3.89
N GLY A 89 -2.94 -11.98 4.12
CA GLY A 89 -2.62 -10.81 3.31
C GLY A 89 -3.86 -10.15 2.71
N PHE A 90 -3.63 -9.22 1.79
CA PHE A 90 -4.70 -8.44 1.17
C PHE A 90 -5.30 -9.19 -0.02
N THR A 91 -6.62 -9.36 0.01
CA THR A 91 -7.35 -9.65 -1.22
C THR A 91 -7.36 -8.42 -2.13
N ARG A 92 -7.61 -8.63 -3.43
CA ARG A 92 -7.72 -7.52 -4.40
C ARG A 92 -8.80 -6.52 -4.00
N ARG A 93 -9.96 -7.01 -3.54
CA ARG A 93 -11.07 -6.19 -3.06
C ARG A 93 -10.65 -5.33 -1.87
N GLU A 94 -10.11 -5.94 -0.83
CA GLU A 94 -9.70 -5.24 0.39
C GLU A 94 -8.62 -4.20 0.11
N LEU A 95 -7.66 -4.52 -0.76
CA LEU A 95 -6.61 -3.57 -1.16
C LEU A 95 -7.22 -2.35 -1.85
N VAL A 96 -8.12 -2.55 -2.81
CA VAL A 96 -8.76 -1.45 -3.53
C VAL A 96 -9.68 -0.63 -2.62
N THR A 97 -10.42 -1.29 -1.72
CA THR A 97 -11.22 -0.62 -0.69
C THR A 97 -10.35 0.30 0.16
N ALA A 98 -9.24 -0.23 0.72
CA ALA A 98 -8.32 0.57 1.52
C ALA A 98 -7.72 1.75 0.74
N ILE A 99 -7.37 1.55 -0.54
CA ILE A 99 -6.84 2.64 -1.38
C ILE A 99 -7.91 3.74 -1.57
N CYS A 100 -9.15 3.38 -1.88
CA CYS A 100 -10.24 4.35 -2.03
C CYS A 100 -10.49 5.12 -0.72
N GLU A 101 -10.57 4.42 0.40
CA GLU A 101 -10.76 5.02 1.73
C GLU A 101 -9.63 5.99 2.08
N GLU A 102 -8.36 5.60 1.86
CA GLU A 102 -7.23 6.48 2.19
C GLU A 102 -7.13 7.69 1.25
N TYR A 103 -7.56 7.57 0.00
CA TYR A 103 -7.69 8.74 -0.88
C TYR A 103 -8.78 9.71 -0.40
N GLU A 104 -9.91 9.21 0.07
CA GLU A 104 -10.97 10.02 0.67
C GLU A 104 -10.45 10.73 1.92
N ASN A 105 -9.81 10.00 2.84
CA ASN A 105 -9.18 10.55 4.05
C ASN A 105 -8.18 11.67 3.74
N VAL A 106 -7.33 11.49 2.71
CA VAL A 106 -6.36 12.50 2.27
C VAL A 106 -7.06 13.78 1.81
N TYR A 107 -8.16 13.66 1.05
CA TYR A 107 -8.93 14.80 0.57
C TYR A 107 -9.67 15.51 1.70
N GLU A 108 -10.24 14.77 2.64
CA GLU A 108 -10.89 15.34 3.83
C GLU A 108 -9.90 16.08 4.73
N ALA A 109 -8.73 15.48 4.99
CA ALA A 109 -7.68 16.10 5.79
C ALA A 109 -7.12 17.36 5.12
N GLU A 110 -6.97 17.38 3.80
CA GLU A 110 -6.60 18.59 3.06
C GLU A 110 -7.64 19.69 3.27
N GLU A 111 -8.93 19.39 3.06
CA GLU A 111 -10.00 20.38 3.19
C GLU A 111 -10.14 20.90 4.63
N GLY A 112 -9.91 20.04 5.63
CA GLY A 112 -9.92 20.40 7.04
C GLY A 112 -8.74 21.28 7.47
N THR A 113 -7.59 21.16 6.80
CA THR A 113 -6.34 21.86 7.18
C THR A 113 -6.01 23.08 6.31
N ALA A 114 -6.53 23.14 5.08
CA ALA A 114 -6.22 24.20 4.14
C ALA A 114 -6.83 25.55 4.54
N HIS A 115 -6.03 26.62 4.40
CA HIS A 115 -6.50 28.00 4.48
C HIS A 115 -6.99 28.49 3.12
N THR A 116 -6.27 28.13 2.06
CA THR A 116 -6.69 28.32 0.67
C THR A 116 -7.66 27.21 0.30
N LYS A 117 -8.95 27.55 0.20
CA LYS A 117 -10.02 26.57 -0.03
C LYS A 117 -10.11 26.09 -1.47
N THR A 118 -10.65 24.88 -1.61
CA THR A 118 -10.97 24.31 -2.92
C THR A 118 -12.08 25.13 -3.57
N VAL A 119 -11.86 25.59 -4.80
CA VAL A 119 -12.89 26.28 -5.58
C VAL A 119 -13.88 25.22 -6.09
N PRO A 120 -15.18 25.34 -5.77
CA PRO A 120 -16.21 24.41 -6.25
C PRO A 120 -16.25 24.33 -7.78
N PRO A 121 -16.53 23.15 -8.39
CA PRO A 121 -16.51 22.99 -9.84
C PRO A 121 -17.35 24.01 -10.64
N ASP A 122 -18.49 24.43 -10.09
CA ASP A 122 -19.40 25.42 -10.67
C ASP A 122 -18.87 26.86 -10.61
N GLU A 123 -17.91 27.14 -9.73
CA GLU A 123 -17.29 28.45 -9.56
C GLU A 123 -15.96 28.60 -10.33
N ARG A 124 -15.45 27.52 -10.97
CA ARG A 124 -14.14 27.54 -11.66
C ARG A 124 -14.13 28.26 -13.01
N GLY A 125 -15.31 28.58 -13.56
CA GLY A 125 -15.44 29.23 -14.87
C GLY A 125 -14.79 28.40 -15.99
N GLU A 126 -13.85 29.00 -16.71
CA GLU A 126 -13.16 28.35 -17.84
C GLU A 126 -12.01 27.41 -17.41
N LEU A 127 -11.65 27.37 -16.12
CA LEU A 127 -10.56 26.52 -15.62
C LEU A 127 -11.12 25.12 -15.31
N PRO A 128 -10.79 24.08 -16.09
CA PRO A 128 -11.31 22.73 -15.84
C PRO A 128 -10.64 22.04 -14.64
N ALA A 129 -9.49 22.55 -14.18
CA ALA A 129 -8.68 21.93 -13.15
C ALA A 129 -8.98 22.49 -11.76
N ARG A 130 -8.86 21.63 -10.74
CA ARG A 130 -8.90 22.03 -9.33
C ARG A 130 -7.72 22.96 -9.02
N ASN A 131 -7.97 24.04 -8.27
CA ASN A 131 -6.90 24.92 -7.78
C ASN A 131 -6.01 24.19 -6.76
N ARG A 132 -4.77 24.65 -6.62
CA ARG A 132 -3.90 24.17 -5.54
C ARG A 132 -4.37 24.69 -4.19
N THR A 133 -4.36 23.82 -3.20
CA THR A 133 -4.62 24.14 -1.79
C THR A 133 -3.33 24.08 -0.97
N ASP A 134 -3.34 24.68 0.21
CA ASP A 134 -2.19 24.79 1.13
C ASP A 134 -2.40 23.97 2.42
N GLY A 135 -3.22 22.93 2.36
CA GLY A 135 -3.40 21.99 3.46
C GLY A 135 -2.19 21.07 3.63
N VAL A 136 -2.34 20.10 4.53
CA VAL A 136 -1.25 19.19 4.93
C VAL A 136 -0.61 18.44 3.75
N TYR A 137 -1.38 18.14 2.71
CA TYR A 137 -0.92 17.39 1.54
C TYR A 137 -0.68 18.28 0.31
N GLY A 138 -1.30 19.46 0.26
CA GLY A 138 -1.15 20.43 -0.83
C GLY A 138 -1.66 19.87 -2.16
N ILE A 139 -2.96 19.54 -2.21
CA ILE A 139 -3.60 18.92 -3.38
C ILE A 139 -3.71 19.92 -4.53
N TRP A 140 -3.56 19.46 -5.78
CA TRP A 140 -3.69 20.31 -6.97
C TRP A 140 -4.26 19.56 -8.19
N GLY A 141 -4.77 20.32 -9.17
CA GLY A 141 -5.04 19.84 -10.53
C GLY A 141 -6.34 19.05 -10.70
N HIS A 142 -6.63 18.09 -9.84
CA HIS A 142 -7.73 17.14 -10.04
C HIS A 142 -8.57 16.95 -8.78
N ASP A 143 -9.88 16.76 -8.97
CA ASP A 143 -10.76 16.30 -7.92
C ASP A 143 -10.65 14.78 -7.77
N LEU A 144 -11.05 14.26 -6.62
CA LEU A 144 -11.01 12.82 -6.32
C LEU A 144 -11.81 11.99 -7.36
N GLY A 145 -12.93 12.55 -7.83
CA GLY A 145 -13.79 11.92 -8.85
C GLY A 145 -13.15 11.75 -10.23
N ASP A 146 -12.07 12.49 -10.51
CA ASP A 146 -11.32 12.40 -11.76
C ASP A 146 -10.17 11.39 -11.70
N LEU A 147 -9.78 10.95 -10.49
CA LEU A 147 -8.61 10.10 -10.34
C LEU A 147 -8.90 8.65 -10.73
N VAL A 148 -8.03 8.11 -11.58
CA VAL A 148 -8.11 6.74 -12.09
C VAL A 148 -6.84 5.98 -11.71
N LEU A 149 -6.99 4.93 -10.92
CA LEU A 149 -5.94 3.97 -10.61
C LEU A 149 -5.83 2.95 -11.76
N SER A 150 -4.72 2.98 -12.49
CA SER A 150 -4.48 2.07 -13.62
C SER A 150 -3.67 0.84 -13.22
N SER A 151 -2.80 0.98 -12.23
CA SER A 151 -2.05 -0.11 -11.62
C SER A 151 -1.45 0.31 -10.29
N LEU A 152 -0.91 -0.65 -9.57
CA LEU A 152 -0.03 -0.41 -8.44
C LEU A 152 1.15 -1.37 -8.48
N ARG A 153 2.19 -1.02 -7.74
CA ARG A 153 3.39 -1.84 -7.55
C ARG A 153 3.62 -1.99 -6.07
N TRP A 154 3.88 -3.21 -5.62
CA TRP A 154 4.33 -3.43 -4.25
C TRP A 154 5.69 -4.09 -4.22
N THR A 155 6.48 -3.72 -3.22
CA THR A 155 7.85 -4.23 -3.02
C THR A 155 8.06 -4.51 -1.55
N ARG A 156 8.69 -5.64 -1.22
CA ARG A 156 9.19 -5.88 0.13
C ARG A 156 10.63 -5.41 0.22
N ARG A 157 10.88 -4.41 1.04
CA ARG A 157 12.19 -3.82 1.31
C ARG A 157 13.06 -4.75 2.16
N ALA A 158 14.35 -4.44 2.24
CA ALA A 158 15.34 -5.22 3.01
C ALA A 158 15.12 -5.16 4.53
N ASP A 159 14.43 -4.13 5.03
CA ASP A 159 14.00 -4.04 6.44
C ASP A 159 12.73 -4.86 6.74
N GLY A 160 12.15 -5.50 5.72
CA GLY A 160 10.93 -6.30 5.81
C GLY A 160 9.64 -5.52 5.58
N VAL A 161 9.71 -4.19 5.42
CA VAL A 161 8.54 -3.34 5.14
C VAL A 161 8.01 -3.63 3.75
N VAL A 162 6.69 -3.79 3.63
CA VAL A 162 5.99 -3.89 2.35
C VAL A 162 5.51 -2.50 2.00
N GLU A 163 5.96 -1.98 0.86
CA GLU A 163 5.55 -0.69 0.33
C GLU A 163 4.68 -0.88 -0.90
N ILE A 164 3.64 -0.06 -1.04
CA ILE A 164 2.69 -0.06 -2.14
C ILE A 164 2.71 1.33 -2.77
N GLU A 165 3.16 1.40 -4.02
CA GLU A 165 3.18 2.60 -4.83
C GLU A 165 2.06 2.55 -5.86
N LEU A 166 1.30 3.63 -5.97
CA LEU A 166 0.15 3.71 -6.87
C LEU A 166 0.52 4.35 -8.20
N HIS A 167 -0.09 3.88 -9.28
CA HIS A 167 -0.03 4.53 -10.57
C HIS A 167 -1.40 5.11 -10.91
N VAL A 168 -1.58 6.37 -10.54
CA VAL A 168 -2.83 7.13 -10.70
C VAL A 168 -2.67 8.18 -11.78
N GLN A 169 -3.71 8.35 -12.58
CA GLN A 169 -3.80 9.29 -13.69
C GLN A 169 -5.21 9.92 -13.74
N ARG A 170 -5.44 10.78 -14.74
CA ARG A 170 -6.75 11.28 -15.13
C ARG A 170 -7.30 10.51 -16.31
#